data_AF-A0AAP5BL46-F1
#
_entry.id   AF-A0AAP5BL46-F1
#
_cell.length_a   1.000
_cell.length_b   1.000
_cell.length_c   1.000
_cell.angle_alpha   90.00
_cell.angle_beta   90.00
_cell.angle_gamma   90.00
#
_symmetry.space_group_name_H-M   'P 1'
#
loop_
_entity.id
_entity.type
_entity.pdbx_description
1 polymer ?
#
loop_
_entity_poly.entity_id
_entity_poly.type
_entity_poly.pdbx_seq_one_letter_code
_entity_poly.pdbx_strand_id
1 'polypeptide(L)' 'MASHNFSYNEVNYSVYVTQQKDGRWDWTYTLTKPPIYWKNPEKPAGTPEQAIEEARFDAERCIDAMK' A
#
# COMPACT_ATOMS: atom_id res chain seq x y z
N MET A 1 8.80 -9.75 4.72
CA MET A 1 7.58 -8.94 4.63
C MET A 1 7.63 -7.91 5.73
N ALA A 2 7.47 -6.63 5.40
CA ALA A 2 7.42 -5.53 6.35
C ALA A 2 6.06 -4.82 6.27
N SER A 3 5.55 -4.30 7.39
CA SER A 3 4.25 -3.63 7.48
C SER A 3 4.36 -2.25 8.11
N HIS A 4 3.62 -1.28 7.59
CA HIS A 4 3.61 0.11 8.03
C HIS A 4 2.16 0.58 8.21
N ASN A 5 1.86 1.26 9.31
CA ASN A 5 0.51 1.76 9.59
C ASN A 5 0.47 3.27 9.39
N PHE A 6 -0.61 3.75 8.78
CA PHE A 6 -0.84 5.14 8.46
C PHE A 6 -2.30 5.51 8.74
N SER A 7 -2.55 6.82 8.80
CA SER A 7 -3.88 7.38 8.92
C SER A 7 -4.02 8.55 7.94
N TYR A 8 -5.11 8.57 7.17
CA TYR A 8 -5.42 9.63 6.23
C TYR A 8 -6.93 9.87 6.23
N ASN A 9 -7.37 11.13 6.38
CA ASN A 9 -8.79 11.49 6.41
C ASN A 9 -9.63 10.63 7.37
N GLU A 10 -9.15 10.41 8.60
CA GLU A 10 -9.80 9.58 9.64
C GLU A 10 -9.92 8.07 9.30
N VAL A 11 -9.35 7.63 8.17
CA VAL A 11 -9.25 6.22 7.78
C VAL A 11 -7.85 5.71 8.13
N ASN A 12 -7.80 4.66 8.94
CA ASN A 12 -6.55 3.94 9.19
C ASN A 12 -6.31 2.93 8.09
N TYR A 13 -5.06 2.82 7.65
CA TYR A 13 -4.65 1.83 6.67
C TYR A 13 -3.26 1.27 6.98
N SER A 14 -3.01 0.06 6.50
CA SER A 14 -1.73 -0.64 6.66
C SER A 14 -1.18 -0.95 5.29
N VAL A 15 0.09 -0.63 5.06
CA VAL A 15 0.84 -0.98 3.85
C VAL A 15 1.74 -2.17 4.18
N TYR A 16 1.76 -3.17 3.30
CA TYR A 16 2.66 -4.32 3.40
C TYR A 16 3.52 -4.38 2.16
N VAL A 17 4.83 -4.53 2.36
CA VAL A 17 5.81 -4.67 1.28
C VAL A 17 6.55 -5.99 1.40
N THR A 18 6.77 -6.63 0.26
CA THR A 18 7.42 -7.93 0.17
C THR A 18 8.42 -7.94 -0.97
N GLN A 19 9.66 -8.33 -0.67
CA GLN A 19 10.67 -8.51 -1.71
C GLN A 19 10.39 -9.80 -2.51
N GLN A 20 10.39 -9.68 -3.82
CA GLN A 20 10.31 -10.78 -4.78
C GLN A 20 11.68 -11.45 -4.97
N LYS A 21 11.68 -12.64 -5.60
CA LYS A 21 12.91 -13.41 -5.88
C LYS A 21 13.89 -12.67 -6.79
N ASP A 22 13.41 -11.77 -7.62
CA ASP A 22 14.22 -10.98 -8.56
C ASP A 22 14.73 -9.66 -7.95
N GLY A 23 14.48 -9.44 -6.64
CA GLY A 23 14.95 -8.27 -5.90
C GLY A 23 13.99 -7.07 -5.91
N ARG A 24 12.93 -7.10 -6.73
CA ARG A 24 11.89 -6.06 -6.74
C ARG A 24 10.94 -6.19 -5.54
N TRP A 25 10.10 -5.19 -5.34
CA TRP A 25 9.22 -5.10 -4.18
C TRP A 25 7.77 -5.02 -4.58
N ASP A 26 7.00 -6.03 -4.18
CA ASP A 26 5.55 -5.97 -4.20
C ASP A 26 5.04 -5.14 -3.04
N TRP A 27 3.88 -4.54 -3.25
CA TRP A 27 3.17 -3.83 -2.21
C TRP A 27 1.66 -4.11 -2.22
N THR A 28 1.08 -4.02 -1.04
CA THR A 28 -0.36 -4.20 -0.78
C THR A 28 -0.78 -3.22 0.31
N TYR A 29 -2.06 -2.90 0.39
CA TYR A 29 -2.60 -2.17 1.54
C TYR A 29 -3.95 -2.71 2.00
N THR A 30 -4.25 -2.46 3.26
CA THR A 30 -5.57 -2.67 3.84
C THR A 30 -6.12 -1.36 4.39
N LEU A 31 -7.36 -1.01 4.05
CA LEU A 31 -8.11 0.07 4.70
C LEU A 31 -8.99 -0.51 5.80
N THR A 32 -9.23 0.24 6.86
CA THR A 32 -10.11 -0.18 7.97
C THR A 32 -11.57 0.22 7.78
N LYS A 33 -11.84 1.32 7.07
CA LYS A 33 -13.19 1.88 6.85
C LYS A 33 -13.27 2.60 5.50
N PRO A 34 -13.96 2.04 4.49
CA PRO A 34 -14.47 0.66 4.44
C PRO A 34 -13.33 -0.37 4.46
N PRO A 35 -13.58 -1.62 4.88
CA PRO A 35 -12.58 -2.67 4.86
C PRO A 35 -12.24 -3.03 3.41
N ILE A 36 -11.05 -2.66 2.97
CA ILE A 36 -10.55 -2.94 1.61
C ILE A 36 -9.19 -3.61 1.73
N TYR A 37 -8.95 -4.61 0.90
CA TYR A 37 -7.63 -5.17 0.65
C TYR A 37 -7.30 -4.94 -0.81
N TRP A 38 -6.15 -4.32 -1.06
CA TRP A 38 -5.65 -4.11 -2.42
C TRP A 38 -4.22 -4.61 -2.53
N LYS A 39 -3.93 -5.26 -3.66
CA LYS A 39 -2.60 -5.74 -4.01
C LYS A 39 -2.26 -5.21 -5.39
N ASN A 40 -1.09 -4.59 -5.51
CA ASN A 40 -0.58 -4.19 -6.82
C ASN A 40 -0.23 -5.43 -7.64
N PRO A 41 -0.86 -5.65 -8.82
CA PRO A 41 -0.55 -6.78 -9.68
C PRO A 41 0.46 -6.46 -10.79
N GLU A 42 0.76 -5.18 -11.04
CA GLU A 42 1.32 -4.78 -12.35
C GLU A 42 2.70 -4.14 -12.27
N LYS A 43 3.02 -3.43 -11.17
CA LYS A 43 4.24 -2.60 -11.11
C LYS A 43 5.02 -2.81 -9.80
N PRO A 44 5.80 -3.89 -9.67
CA PRO A 44 6.69 -4.05 -8.52
C PRO A 44 7.77 -2.94 -8.52
N ALA A 45 8.06 -2.40 -7.34
CA ALA A 45 8.97 -1.28 -7.13
C ALA A 45 10.44 -1.73 -7.06
N GLY A 46 11.36 -0.79 -7.30
CA GLY A 46 12.80 -1.08 -7.27
C GLY A 46 13.37 -1.15 -5.85
N THR A 47 12.78 -0.41 -4.90
CA THR A 47 13.21 -0.32 -3.51
C THR A 47 12.03 -0.49 -2.55
N PRO A 48 12.27 -0.89 -1.28
CA PRO A 48 11.20 -0.98 -0.30
C PRO A 48 10.55 0.39 -0.03
N GLU A 49 11.33 1.47 -0.03
CA GLU A 49 10.83 2.84 0.18
C GLU A 49 9.87 3.26 -0.94
N GLN A 50 10.24 2.99 -2.20
CA GLN A 50 9.37 3.24 -3.34
C GLN A 50 8.08 2.42 -3.22
N ALA A 51 8.17 1.15 -2.81
CA ALA A 51 7.01 0.29 -2.61
C ALA A 51 6.05 0.84 -1.55
N ILE A 52 6.59 1.41 -0.46
CA ILE A 52 5.80 2.06 0.60
C ILE A 52 5.13 3.32 0.09
N GLU A 53 5.88 4.19 -0.61
CA GLU A 53 5.35 5.45 -1.16
C GLU A 53 4.24 5.21 -2.19
N GLU A 54 4.43 4.26 -3.12
CA GLU A 54 3.42 3.92 -4.12
C GLU A 54 2.15 3.35 -3.49
N ALA A 55 2.31 2.43 -2.53
CA ALA A 55 1.17 1.86 -1.82
C ALA A 55 0.39 2.91 -1.02
N ARG A 56 1.11 3.82 -0.37
CA ARG A 56 0.53 4.95 0.35
C ARG A 56 -0.21 5.89 -0.60
N PHE A 57 0.41 6.26 -1.71
CA PHE A 57 -0.21 7.13 -2.71
C PHE A 57 -1.50 6.52 -3.27
N ASP A 58 -1.51 5.24 -3.61
CA ASP A 58 -2.71 4.57 -4.11
C ASP A 58 -3.79 4.43 -3.04
N ALA A 59 -3.42 4.08 -1.80
CA ALA A 59 -4.34 4.00 -0.67
C ALA A 59 -5.02 5.35 -0.38
N GLU A 60 -4.26 6.44 -0.34
CA GLU A 60 -4.77 7.79 -0.10
C GLU A 60 -5.69 8.24 -1.26
N ARG A 61 -5.31 7.97 -2.51
CA ARG A 61 -6.17 8.19 -3.68
C ARG A 61 -7.48 7.40 -3.61
N CYS A 62 -7.42 6.16 -3.15
CA CYS A 62 -8.59 5.30 -2.95
C CYS A 62 -9.53 5.90 -1.88
N ILE A 63 -8.97 6.36 -0.75
CA ILE A 63 -9.72 7.03 0.32
C ILE A 63 -10.38 8.33 -0.19
N ASP A 64 -9.67 9.14 -0.97
CA ASP A 64 -10.24 10.38 -1.53
C ASP A 64 -11.38 10.09 -2.51
N ALA A 65 -11.30 9.00 -3.28
CA ALA A 65 -12.37 8.58 -4.19
C ALA A 65 -13.63 8.03 -3.48
N MET A 66 -13.55 7.74 -2.18
CA MET A 66 -14.69 7.29 -1.36
C MET A 66 -15.45 8.44 -0.69
N LYS A 67 -14.92 9.66 -0.74
CA LYS A 67 -15.61 10.87 -0.27
C LYS A 67 -16.64 11.35 -1.28
#